data_AF-A0A2V6LS20-F1
#
_entry.id   AF-A0A2V6LS20-F1
#
_cell.length_a   1.000
_cell.length_b   1.000
_cell.length_c   1.000
_cell.angle_alpha   90.00
_cell.angle_beta   90.00
_cell.angle_gamma   90.00
#
_symmetry.space_group_name_H-M   'P 1'
#
loop_
_entity.id
_entity.type
_entity.pdbx_description
1 polymer ?
#
loop_
_entity_poly.entity_id
_entity_poly.type
_entity_poly.pdbx_seq_one_letter_code
_entity_poly.pdbx_strand_id
1 'polypeptide(L)'
;MQEARAKIPLLPSHLRWHFIGHLQKNKIRHALPLFEMIHSVDSLGLAQAIDRIAQEDGLHLRILLEVNVAGEGSKFGFKTTTLRAELESLLMLSRLSIEGLMCIPPLAEEPEASRRYFVELRELRDAIEKEFQVKLPQLSMGMTNDYSVAVEEGATLVRVGTAIFGERRRRNTD
;
A
#
# COMPACT_ATOMS: atom_id res chain seq x y z
N MET A 1 -2.82 12.65 4.38
CA MET A 1 -4.23 13.06 4.62
C MET A 1 -4.46 14.57 4.49
N GLN A 2 -3.92 15.42 5.39
CA GLN A 2 -4.17 16.86 5.34
C GLN A 2 -3.73 17.51 4.02
N GLU A 3 -2.52 17.17 3.55
CA GLU A 3 -1.99 17.68 2.27
C GLU A 3 -2.86 17.29 1.07
N ALA A 4 -3.29 16.03 0.99
CA ALA A 4 -4.15 15.55 -0.09
C ALA A 4 -5.51 16.26 -0.10
N ARG A 5 -6.15 16.43 1.07
CA ARG A 5 -7.45 17.12 1.19
C ARG A 5 -7.39 18.58 0.68
N ALA A 6 -6.24 19.24 0.82
CA ALA A 6 -6.03 20.59 0.32
C ALA A 6 -5.74 20.63 -1.19
N LYS A 7 -5.04 19.63 -1.72
CA LYS A 7 -4.58 19.60 -3.12
C LYS A 7 -5.58 19.01 -4.11
N ILE A 8 -6.27 17.92 -3.73
CA ILE A 8 -7.16 17.17 -4.63
C ILE A 8 -8.22 18.08 -5.28
N PRO A 9 -8.93 18.96 -4.55
CA PRO A 9 -9.96 19.81 -5.15
C PRO A 9 -9.42 20.86 -6.13
N LEU A 10 -8.10 21.13 -6.09
CA LEU A 10 -7.44 22.14 -6.92
C LEU A 10 -6.85 21.56 -8.21
N LEU A 11 -6.95 20.24 -8.41
CA LEU A 11 -6.30 19.53 -9.49
C LEU A 11 -7.33 18.89 -10.43
N PRO A 12 -6.93 18.55 -11.69
CA PRO A 12 -7.84 17.96 -12.65
C PRO A 12 -8.54 16.70 -12.13
N SER A 13 -9.84 16.60 -12.38
CA SER A 13 -10.69 15.51 -11.87
C SER A 13 -10.39 14.13 -12.46
N HIS A 14 -9.66 14.07 -13.58
CA HIS A 14 -9.26 12.80 -14.20
C HIS A 14 -8.03 12.15 -13.53
N LEU A 15 -7.42 12.82 -12.54
CA LEU A 15 -6.30 12.27 -11.80
C LEU A 15 -6.78 11.18 -10.83
N ARG A 16 -6.00 10.10 -10.75
CA ARG A 16 -6.23 8.99 -9.85
C ARG A 16 -5.34 9.10 -8.63
N TRP A 17 -5.96 9.12 -7.45
CA TRP A 17 -5.27 9.34 -6.20
C TRP A 17 -5.10 8.03 -5.44
N HIS A 18 -3.86 7.68 -5.12
CA HIS A 18 -3.52 6.50 -4.33
C HIS A 18 -2.98 6.94 -2.97
N PHE A 19 -3.43 6.29 -1.89
CA PHE A 19 -2.92 6.55 -0.54
C PHE A 19 -1.84 5.54 -0.17
N ILE A 20 -0.63 6.02 0.11
CA ILE A 20 0.57 5.18 0.34
C ILE A 20 1.24 5.38 1.71
N GLY A 21 0.68 6.23 2.57
CA GLY A 21 1.20 6.46 3.93
C GLY A 21 0.39 5.72 4.98
N HIS A 22 0.82 5.71 6.24
CA HIS A 22 0.06 5.05 7.30
C HIS A 22 -1.34 5.67 7.51
N LEU A 23 -2.40 4.85 7.48
CA LEU A 23 -3.79 5.30 7.64
C LEU A 23 -4.28 5.13 9.08
N GLN A 24 -4.39 6.25 9.79
CA GLN A 24 -4.97 6.24 11.14
C GLN A 24 -6.49 6.01 11.09
N LYS A 25 -7.01 5.18 12.01
CA LYS A 25 -8.45 4.80 12.06
C LYS A 25 -9.40 6.01 12.09
N ASN A 26 -9.04 7.07 12.82
CA ASN A 26 -9.84 8.30 12.93
C ASN A 26 -9.83 9.17 11.65
N LYS A 27 -9.03 8.82 10.63
CA LYS A 27 -8.98 9.51 9.34
C LYS A 27 -9.64 8.73 8.21
N ILE A 28 -10.08 7.49 8.44
CA ILE A 28 -10.65 6.61 7.41
C ILE A 28 -11.81 7.29 6.68
N ARG A 29 -12.84 7.78 7.40
CA ARG A 29 -14.02 8.43 6.80
C ARG A 29 -13.66 9.60 5.88
N HIS A 30 -12.60 10.33 6.19
CA HIS A 30 -12.12 11.43 5.36
C HIS A 30 -11.25 10.97 4.18
N ALA A 31 -10.66 9.78 4.27
CA ALA A 31 -9.78 9.22 3.25
C ALA A 31 -10.56 8.56 2.13
N LEU A 32 -11.55 7.73 2.46
CA LEU A 32 -12.22 6.87 1.48
C LEU A 32 -12.75 7.60 0.23
N PRO A 33 -13.42 8.78 0.33
CA PRO A 33 -13.93 9.46 -0.86
C PRO A 33 -12.84 10.14 -1.71
N LEU A 34 -11.60 10.22 -1.21
CA LEU A 34 -10.51 10.96 -1.87
C LEU A 34 -9.56 10.06 -2.67
N PHE A 35 -9.54 8.76 -2.41
CA PHE A 35 -8.54 7.85 -2.97
C PHE A 35 -9.20 6.69 -3.70
N GLU A 36 -8.70 6.39 -4.89
CA GLU A 36 -9.10 5.23 -5.68
C GLU A 36 -8.58 3.92 -5.05
N MET A 37 -7.38 3.97 -4.44
CA MET A 37 -6.73 2.81 -3.85
C MET A 37 -5.95 3.19 -2.58
N ILE A 38 -6.02 2.32 -1.55
CA ILE A 38 -5.22 2.43 -0.32
C ILE A 38 -4.20 1.30 -0.31
N HIS A 39 -2.91 1.64 -0.33
CA HIS A 39 -1.83 0.65 -0.42
C HIS A 39 -1.37 0.11 0.93
N SER A 40 -1.65 0.86 2.00
CA SER A 40 -1.03 0.74 3.31
C SER A 40 -1.93 0.07 4.34
N VAL A 41 -2.74 -0.92 3.94
CA VAL A 41 -3.59 -1.65 4.88
C VAL A 41 -2.71 -2.66 5.60
N ASP A 42 -2.42 -2.42 6.87
CA ASP A 42 -1.35 -3.09 7.63
C ASP A 42 -1.83 -4.11 8.67
N SER A 43 -3.16 -4.24 8.84
CA SER A 43 -3.76 -5.11 9.86
C SER A 43 -5.21 -5.44 9.53
N LEU A 44 -5.69 -6.61 9.97
CA LEU A 44 -7.11 -6.98 9.85
C LEU A 44 -8.02 -5.96 10.55
N GLY A 45 -7.60 -5.46 11.72
CA GLY A 45 -8.36 -4.44 12.45
C GLY A 45 -8.44 -3.08 11.73
N LEU A 46 -7.49 -2.74 10.86
CA LEU A 46 -7.61 -1.58 9.97
C LEU A 46 -8.55 -1.90 8.80
N ALA A 47 -8.39 -3.05 8.16
CA ALA A 47 -9.25 -3.50 7.06
C ALA A 47 -10.73 -3.52 7.47
N GLN A 48 -11.07 -4.12 8.61
CA GLN A 48 -12.43 -4.14 9.17
C GLN A 48 -12.98 -2.73 9.43
N ALA A 49 -12.14 -1.80 9.89
CA ALA A 49 -12.56 -0.42 10.12
C ALA A 49 -12.84 0.33 8.80
N ILE A 50 -12.06 0.05 7.74
CA ILE A 50 -12.30 0.57 6.39
C ILE A 50 -13.59 -0.03 5.83
N ASP A 51 -13.77 -1.34 5.90
CA ASP A 51 -14.95 -2.05 5.40
C ASP A 51 -16.25 -1.52 6.04
N ARG A 52 -16.27 -1.37 7.37
CA ARG A 52 -17.41 -0.80 8.09
C ARG A 52 -17.77 0.62 7.61
N ILE A 53 -16.77 1.50 7.49
CA ILE A 53 -17.02 2.89 7.06
C ILE A 53 -17.43 2.92 5.59
N ALA A 54 -16.83 2.07 4.74
CA ALA A 54 -17.24 1.93 3.35
C ALA A 54 -18.70 1.45 3.23
N GLN A 55 -19.13 0.53 4.10
CA GLN A 55 -20.53 0.09 4.18
C GLN A 55 -21.47 1.24 4.55
N GLU A 56 -21.10 2.03 5.56
CA GLU A 56 -21.88 3.19 6.03
C GLU A 56 -22.03 4.27 4.95
N ASP A 57 -20.96 4.53 4.20
CA ASP A 57 -20.90 5.60 3.20
C ASP A 57 -21.25 5.12 1.77
N GLY A 58 -21.61 3.84 1.60
CA GLY A 58 -21.99 3.25 0.31
C GLY A 58 -20.83 3.16 -0.69
N LEU A 59 -19.60 3.04 -0.21
CA LEU A 59 -18.38 2.98 -1.01
C LEU A 59 -17.90 1.54 -1.20
N HIS A 60 -17.10 1.32 -2.24
CA HIS A 60 -16.34 0.09 -2.45
C HIS A 60 -14.89 0.45 -2.78
N LEU A 61 -13.95 -0.08 -2.01
CA LEU A 61 -12.56 0.39 -2.01
C LEU A 61 -11.62 -0.67 -2.51
N ARG A 62 -10.68 -0.27 -3.36
CA ARG A 62 -9.55 -1.09 -3.78
C ARG A 62 -8.43 -0.92 -2.76
N ILE A 63 -7.87 -2.02 -2.29
CA ILE A 63 -6.80 -1.99 -1.30
C ILE A 63 -5.64 -2.91 -1.67
N LEU A 64 -4.46 -2.59 -1.17
CA LEU A 64 -3.33 -3.50 -1.07
C LEU A 64 -3.02 -3.76 0.40
N LEU A 65 -2.48 -4.95 0.67
CA LEU A 65 -2.04 -5.34 2.01
C LEU A 65 -0.56 -5.04 2.15
N GLU A 66 -0.20 -4.19 3.10
CA GLU A 66 1.19 -3.84 3.40
C GLU A 66 1.84 -4.97 4.21
N VAL A 67 2.95 -5.50 3.71
CA VAL A 67 3.66 -6.63 4.30
C VAL A 67 5.01 -6.15 4.84
N ASN A 68 5.26 -6.47 6.11
CA ASN A 68 6.55 -6.24 6.75
C ASN A 68 7.54 -7.37 6.40
N VAL A 69 8.06 -7.31 5.17
CA VAL A 69 9.06 -8.25 4.62
C VAL A 69 10.42 -8.18 5.34
N ALA A 70 10.70 -7.12 6.09
CA ALA A 70 11.94 -6.99 6.85
C ALA A 70 11.86 -7.63 8.25
N GLY A 71 10.66 -7.96 8.72
CA GLY A 71 10.44 -8.47 10.08
C GLY A 71 10.81 -7.47 11.18
N GLU A 72 10.99 -6.19 10.86
CA GLU A 72 11.40 -5.17 11.82
C GLU A 72 10.22 -4.82 12.74
N GLY A 73 10.40 -5.01 14.05
CA GLY A 73 9.32 -4.84 15.03
C GLY A 73 8.73 -3.43 15.15
N SER A 74 9.40 -2.41 14.61
CA SER A 74 8.94 -1.02 14.62
C SER A 74 8.22 -0.57 13.34
N LYS A 75 8.18 -1.41 12.30
CA LYS A 75 7.57 -1.08 11.00
C LYS A 75 6.14 -1.62 10.90
N PHE A 76 5.30 -0.84 10.22
CA PHE A 76 3.94 -1.24 9.86
C PHE A 76 3.95 -2.41 8.87
N GLY A 77 2.80 -3.05 8.75
CA GLY A 77 2.54 -4.15 7.84
C GLY A 77 2.34 -5.48 8.55
N PHE A 78 1.64 -6.37 7.87
CA PHE A 78 1.45 -7.73 8.34
C PHE A 78 2.78 -8.49 8.34
N LYS A 79 3.00 -9.32 9.34
CA LYS A 79 3.94 -10.44 9.20
C LYS A 79 3.37 -11.44 8.21
N THR A 80 4.22 -12.03 7.38
CA THR A 80 3.85 -13.05 6.39
C THR A 80 2.95 -14.15 6.96
N THR A 81 3.28 -14.67 8.14
CA THR A 81 2.50 -15.71 8.82
C THR A 81 1.15 -15.20 9.33
N THR A 82 1.11 -14.00 9.90
CA THR A 82 -0.13 -13.35 10.36
C THR A 82 -1.06 -13.06 9.18
N LEU A 83 -0.53 -12.50 8.08
CA LEU A 83 -1.31 -12.23 6.88
C LEU A 83 -2.00 -13.49 6.38
N ARG A 84 -1.24 -14.59 6.25
CA ARG A 84 -1.77 -15.87 5.77
C ARG A 84 -2.88 -16.40 6.69
N ALA A 85 -2.69 -16.30 8.01
CA ALA A 85 -3.68 -16.75 8.99
C ALA A 85 -4.97 -15.89 8.99
N GLU A 86 -4.86 -14.60 8.65
CA GLU A 86 -5.99 -13.67 8.65
C GLU A 86 -6.66 -13.52 7.28
N LEU A 87 -6.13 -14.15 6.23
CA LEU A 87 -6.54 -13.88 4.87
C LEU A 87 -8.00 -14.25 4.57
N GLU A 88 -8.51 -15.36 5.09
CA GLU A 88 -9.94 -15.71 4.94
C GLU A 88 -10.83 -14.61 5.52
N SER A 89 -10.46 -14.06 6.67
CA SER A 89 -11.19 -12.95 7.30
C SER A 89 -11.12 -11.67 6.47
N LEU A 90 -9.97 -11.39 5.84
CA LEU A 90 -9.80 -10.26 4.93
C LEU A 90 -10.66 -10.42 3.67
N LEU A 91 -10.73 -11.63 3.09
CA LEU A 91 -11.50 -11.92 1.88
C LEU A 91 -13.02 -11.88 2.12
N MET A 92 -13.48 -12.02 3.36
CA MET A 92 -14.90 -11.88 3.73
C MET A 92 -15.39 -10.42 3.82
N LEU A 93 -14.49 -9.43 3.71
CA LEU A 93 -14.84 -8.01 3.80
C LEU A 93 -15.53 -7.53 2.51
N SER A 94 -16.86 -7.41 2.57
CA SER A 94 -17.72 -7.20 1.39
C SER A 94 -17.54 -5.85 0.66
N ARG A 95 -16.92 -4.85 1.30
CA ARG A 95 -16.70 -3.52 0.72
C ARG A 95 -15.27 -3.28 0.26
N LEU A 96 -14.42 -4.28 0.38
CA LEU A 96 -13.02 -4.20 -0.02
C LEU A 96 -12.73 -5.15 -1.18
N SER A 97 -12.02 -4.63 -2.17
CA SER A 97 -11.37 -5.43 -3.20
C SER A 97 -9.87 -5.48 -2.89
N ILE A 98 -9.39 -6.64 -2.47
CA ILE A 98 -7.97 -6.88 -2.23
C ILE A 98 -7.30 -7.13 -3.57
N GLU A 99 -6.51 -6.17 -4.02
CA GLU A 99 -5.94 -6.13 -5.37
C GLU A 99 -4.46 -6.54 -5.39
N GLY A 100 -3.86 -6.77 -4.24
CA GLY A 100 -2.48 -7.23 -4.17
C GLY A 100 -1.76 -6.85 -2.89
N LEU A 101 -0.43 -6.87 -2.98
CA LEU A 101 0.47 -6.64 -1.86
C LEU A 101 1.31 -5.38 -2.06
N MET A 102 1.77 -4.82 -0.95
CA MET A 102 2.67 -3.68 -0.90
C MET A 102 3.79 -3.97 0.09
N CYS A 103 5.02 -3.52 -0.22
CA CYS A 103 6.08 -3.48 0.78
C CYS A 103 6.92 -2.20 0.65
N ILE A 104 7.55 -1.84 1.76
CA ILE A 104 8.62 -0.85 1.82
C ILE A 104 9.83 -1.53 2.46
N PRO A 105 10.87 -1.86 1.66
CA PRO A 105 12.11 -2.40 2.19
C PRO A 105 12.78 -1.43 3.17
N PRO A 106 13.73 -1.92 3.99
CA PRO A 106 14.63 -1.05 4.74
C PRO A 106 15.39 -0.12 3.81
N LEU A 107 15.76 1.05 4.32
CA LEU A 107 16.61 1.97 3.57
C LEU A 107 17.94 1.27 3.28
N ALA A 108 18.32 1.26 2.01
CA ALA A 108 19.59 0.74 1.53
C ALA A 108 20.26 1.78 0.63
N GLU A 109 21.59 1.81 0.68
CA GLU A 109 22.39 2.64 -0.23
C GLU A 109 22.30 2.09 -1.66
N GLU A 110 22.55 0.79 -1.82
CA GLU A 110 22.51 0.12 -3.11
C GLU A 110 21.12 -0.44 -3.42
N PRO A 111 20.57 -0.21 -4.64
CA PRO A 111 19.26 -0.72 -5.06
C PRO A 111 19.13 -2.24 -4.94
N GLU A 112 20.21 -2.97 -5.21
CA GLU A 112 20.25 -4.44 -5.18
C GLU A 112 19.99 -5.03 -3.80
N ALA A 113 20.30 -4.30 -2.73
CA ALA A 113 20.02 -4.76 -1.37
C ALA A 113 18.51 -4.91 -1.10
N SER A 114 17.66 -4.22 -1.88
CA SER A 114 16.20 -4.36 -1.82
C SER A 114 15.67 -5.60 -2.54
N ARG A 115 16.43 -6.20 -3.48
CA ARG A 115 15.94 -7.29 -4.37
C ARG A 115 15.32 -8.45 -3.60
N ARG A 116 15.99 -8.90 -2.54
CA ARG A 116 15.51 -10.03 -1.71
C ARG A 116 14.09 -9.82 -1.17
N TYR A 117 13.74 -8.58 -0.82
CA TYR A 117 12.44 -8.24 -0.27
C TYR A 117 11.35 -8.18 -1.35
N PHE A 118 11.71 -7.80 -2.57
CA PHE A 118 10.80 -7.83 -3.71
C PHE A 118 10.52 -9.26 -4.17
N VAL A 119 11.55 -10.11 -4.20
CA VAL A 119 11.40 -11.56 -4.43
C VAL A 119 10.46 -12.16 -3.38
N GLU A 120 10.69 -11.89 -2.10
CA GLU A 120 9.84 -12.41 -1.02
C GLU A 120 8.37 -11.96 -1.15
N LEU A 121 8.14 -10.69 -1.50
CA LEU A 121 6.77 -10.19 -1.70
C LEU A 121 6.09 -10.87 -2.89
N ARG A 122 6.79 -11.06 -4.02
CA ARG A 122 6.27 -11.76 -5.20
C ARG A 122 5.92 -13.20 -4.86
N GLU A 123 6.83 -13.92 -4.22
CA GLU A 123 6.62 -15.33 -3.84
C GLU A 123 5.47 -15.49 -2.85
N LEU A 124 5.35 -14.56 -1.88
CA LEU A 124 4.20 -14.51 -0.97
C LEU A 124 2.89 -14.30 -1.74
N ARG A 125 2.86 -13.36 -2.68
CA ARG A 125 1.70 -13.11 -3.54
C ARG A 125 1.31 -14.37 -4.31
N ASP A 126 2.27 -15.00 -4.97
CA ASP A 126 2.04 -16.21 -5.79
C ASP A 126 1.53 -17.38 -4.92
N ALA A 127 2.09 -17.54 -3.72
CA ALA A 127 1.64 -18.55 -2.76
C ALA A 127 0.20 -18.31 -2.30
N ILE A 128 -0.16 -17.05 -2.01
CA ILE A 128 -1.52 -16.68 -1.61
C ILE A 128 -2.51 -16.90 -2.77
N GLU A 129 -2.20 -16.46 -3.99
CA GLU A 129 -3.07 -16.67 -5.16
C GLU A 129 -3.37 -18.16 -5.35
N LYS A 130 -2.35 -19.02 -5.22
CA LYS A 130 -2.48 -20.46 -5.36
C LYS A 130 -3.26 -21.10 -4.22
N GLU A 131 -2.99 -20.74 -2.97
CA GLU A 131 -3.63 -21.36 -1.81
C GLU A 131 -5.11 -20.99 -1.68
N PHE A 132 -5.41 -19.70 -1.85
CA PHE A 132 -6.75 -19.16 -1.63
C PHE A 132 -7.57 -19.03 -2.93
N GLN A 133 -6.98 -19.38 -4.08
CA GLN A 133 -7.62 -19.30 -5.39
C GLN A 133 -8.14 -17.89 -5.71
N VAL A 134 -7.35 -16.88 -5.34
CA VAL A 134 -7.64 -15.46 -5.57
C VAL A 134 -6.68 -14.87 -6.59
N LYS A 135 -7.02 -13.69 -7.13
CA LYS A 135 -6.12 -12.89 -7.95
C LYS A 135 -5.67 -11.66 -7.17
N LEU A 136 -4.38 -11.43 -7.17
CA LEU A 136 -3.66 -10.33 -6.53
C LEU A 136 -2.78 -9.67 -7.61
N PRO A 137 -3.39 -8.96 -8.58
CA PRO A 137 -2.70 -8.47 -9.76
C PRO A 137 -1.66 -7.38 -9.46
N GLN A 138 -1.63 -6.81 -8.25
CA GLN A 138 -0.75 -5.69 -7.93
C GLN A 138 0.39 -6.07 -6.97
N LEU A 139 1.61 -5.66 -7.34
CA LEU A 139 2.76 -5.60 -6.47
C LEU A 139 3.24 -4.16 -6.39
N SER A 140 2.88 -3.49 -5.29
CA SER A 140 3.31 -2.13 -4.99
C SER A 140 4.63 -2.16 -4.25
N MET A 141 5.74 -2.09 -4.98
CA MET A 141 7.10 -2.13 -4.45
C MET A 141 8.05 -1.31 -5.33
N GLY A 142 9.15 -0.81 -4.75
CA GLY A 142 10.06 0.11 -5.41
C GLY A 142 9.72 1.59 -5.22
N MET A 143 10.74 2.36 -4.88
CA MET A 143 10.77 3.82 -4.71
C MET A 143 11.88 4.40 -5.59
N THR A 144 12.15 5.70 -5.49
CA THR A 144 13.15 6.38 -6.33
C THR A 144 14.50 5.65 -6.44
N ASN A 145 15.02 5.06 -5.36
CA ASN A 145 16.33 4.40 -5.36
C ASN A 145 16.30 3.01 -6.03
N ASP A 146 15.20 2.27 -5.87
CA ASP A 146 15.16 0.82 -6.12
C ASP A 146 14.04 0.37 -7.05
N TYR A 147 13.37 1.31 -7.74
CA TYR A 147 12.26 0.97 -8.64
C TYR A 147 12.71 0.11 -9.84
N SER A 148 13.94 0.24 -10.33
CA SER A 148 14.43 -0.58 -11.45
C SER A 148 14.49 -2.05 -11.05
N VAL A 149 15.09 -2.34 -9.90
CA VAL A 149 15.15 -3.68 -9.30
C VAL A 149 13.74 -4.20 -8.99
N ALA A 150 12.86 -3.34 -8.48
CA ALA A 150 11.47 -3.70 -8.23
C ALA A 150 10.74 -4.14 -9.50
N VAL A 151 10.93 -3.44 -10.63
CA VAL A 151 10.34 -3.77 -11.93
C VAL A 151 10.88 -5.11 -12.44
N GLU A 152 12.18 -5.37 -12.32
CA GLU A 152 12.77 -6.67 -12.68
C GLU A 152 12.14 -7.82 -11.89
N GLU A 153 11.81 -7.59 -10.62
CA GLU A 153 11.15 -8.58 -9.76
C GLU A 153 9.61 -8.58 -9.88
N GLY A 154 9.04 -7.85 -10.85
CA GLY A 154 7.62 -7.92 -11.19
C GLY A 154 6.72 -6.88 -10.53
N ALA A 155 7.27 -5.75 -10.07
CA ALA A 155 6.46 -4.64 -9.59
C ALA A 155 5.48 -4.14 -10.66
N THR A 156 4.22 -3.97 -10.28
CA THR A 156 3.19 -3.38 -11.14
C THR A 156 2.92 -1.92 -10.79
N LEU A 157 3.31 -1.51 -9.57
CA LEU A 157 3.17 -0.15 -9.06
C LEU A 157 4.48 0.27 -8.37
N VAL A 158 5.16 1.25 -8.96
CA VAL A 158 6.35 1.90 -8.36
C VAL A 158 5.98 3.28 -7.81
N ARG A 159 6.70 3.73 -6.76
CA ARG A 159 6.40 4.98 -6.04
C ARG A 159 7.55 5.97 -6.19
N VAL A 160 7.60 6.68 -7.32
CA VAL A 160 8.70 7.57 -7.66
C VAL A 160 8.37 9.02 -7.26
N GLY A 161 9.19 9.60 -6.38
CA GLY A 161 9.03 10.97 -5.88
C GLY A 161 10.16 11.87 -6.36
N THR A 162 11.29 11.83 -5.66
CA THR A 162 12.46 12.70 -5.90
C THR A 162 12.96 12.66 -7.35
N ALA A 163 12.94 11.51 -8.03
CA ALA A 163 13.37 11.46 -9.44
C ALA A 163 12.42 12.20 -10.41
N ILE A 164 11.15 12.42 -10.03
CA ILE A 164 10.19 13.19 -10.85
C ILE A 164 10.16 14.66 -10.41
N PHE A 165 10.09 14.93 -9.11
CA PHE A 165 9.81 16.25 -8.56
C PHE A 165 11.04 16.97 -7.98
N GLY A 166 12.20 16.31 -7.93
CA GLY A 166 13.40 16.79 -7.25
C GLY A 166 13.30 16.74 -5.73
N GLU A 167 14.34 17.24 -5.07
CA GLU A 167 14.42 17.30 -3.61
C GLU A 167 13.34 18.22 -3.01
N ARG A 168 12.80 17.80 -1.85
CA ARG A 168 11.79 18.60 -1.16
C ARG A 168 12.46 19.86 -0.60
N ARG A 169 12.12 21.03 -1.14
CA ARG A 169 12.51 22.31 -0.52
C ARG A 169 11.99 22.35 0.92
N ARG A 170 12.89 22.35 1.90
CA ARG A 170 12.51 22.65 3.29
C ARG A 170 11.92 24.06 3.28
N ARG A 171 10.71 24.20 3.81
CA ARG A 171 10.20 25.55 4.13
C ARG A 171 11.14 26.10 5.20
N ASN A 172 11.91 27.14 4.88
CA ASN A 172 12.55 27.94 5.91
C ASN A 172 11.43 28.42 6.82
N THR A 173 11.41 27.92 8.04
CA THR A 173 10.66 28.52 9.13
C THR A 173 11.51 29.69 9.60
N ASP A 174 11.21 30.88 9.07
CA ASP A 174 11.48 32.14 9.78
C ASP A 174 10.38 32.35 10.82
#